data_AF-A0A7X4B4B4-F1
#
_entry.id   AF-A0A7X4B4B4-F1
#
_cell.length_a   1.000
_cell.length_b   1.000
_cell.length_c   1.000
_cell.angle_alpha   90.00
_cell.angle_beta   90.00
_cell.angle_gamma   90.00
#
_symmetry.space_group_name_H-M   'P 1'
#
loop_
_entity.id
_entity.type
_entity.pdbx_description
1 polymer ?
#
loop_
_entity_poly.entity_id
_entity_poly.type
_entity_poly.pdbx_seq_one_letter_code
_entity_poly.pdbx_strand_id
1 'polypeptide(L)'
;MQQQIQPEMLKTSKRRTEMNTAHTDISNSQFIDVQRNINRREQEISRLMRQHGIPTEWFDAEFKPETYNFRTDAVKDAYTTIVRYQREICQYIDAFCISRNSLKSVGGEIDTRVVEAHDAKMAIVNAHLWLVVRIAKHFRKKAHGVEFLDIIQEGTIALMKAIDNFDYKSGYKFKTYATWWIRQGIVRAMTKQANPSNSEE
;
A
#
# COMPACT_ATOMS: atom_id res chain seq x y z
N MET A 1 -31.86 -15.58 -30.98
CA MET A 1 -30.61 -16.31 -31.24
C MET A 1 -29.51 -15.67 -30.41
N GLN A 2 -29.37 -16.09 -29.15
CA GLN A 2 -28.34 -15.58 -28.25
C GLN A 2 -27.05 -16.35 -28.52
N GLN A 3 -26.02 -15.69 -29.05
CA GLN A 3 -24.70 -16.27 -29.15
C GLN A 3 -24.08 -16.31 -27.76
N GLN A 4 -23.97 -17.52 -27.23
CA GLN A 4 -23.29 -17.85 -25.99
C GLN A 4 -21.79 -17.80 -26.25
N ILE A 5 -21.14 -16.69 -25.89
CA ILE A 5 -19.69 -16.55 -25.97
C ILE A 5 -19.08 -17.48 -24.91
N GLN A 6 -18.29 -18.46 -25.36
CA GLN A 6 -17.71 -19.50 -24.51
C GLN A 6 -16.66 -18.93 -23.51
N PRO A 7 -16.63 -19.41 -22.26
CA PRO A 7 -15.75 -18.93 -21.18
C PRO A 7 -14.26 -19.29 -21.35
N GLU A 8 -13.87 -19.96 -22.43
CA GLU A 8 -12.49 -20.42 -22.65
C GLU A 8 -11.55 -19.32 -23.19
N MET A 9 -12.10 -18.34 -23.92
CA MET A 9 -11.35 -17.23 -24.54
C MET A 9 -10.81 -16.21 -23.52
N LEU A 10 -11.36 -16.14 -22.31
CA LEU A 10 -10.86 -15.25 -21.25
C LEU A 10 -9.63 -15.82 -20.53
N LYS A 11 -9.40 -17.14 -20.60
CA LYS A 11 -8.26 -17.80 -19.94
C LYS A 11 -6.98 -17.71 -20.76
N THR A 12 -7.08 -17.73 -22.09
CA THR A 12 -5.94 -17.66 -23.01
C THR A 12 -5.33 -16.26 -23.08
N SER A 13 -6.15 -15.21 -22.99
CA SER A 13 -5.66 -13.82 -22.94
C SER A 13 -4.96 -13.48 -21.63
N LYS A 14 -5.42 -14.02 -20.48
CA LYS A 14 -4.73 -13.85 -19.19
C LYS A 14 -3.38 -14.59 -19.17
N ARG A 15 -3.35 -15.84 -19.63
CA ARG A 15 -2.09 -16.62 -19.72
C ARG A 15 -1.04 -15.98 -20.64
N ARG A 16 -1.44 -15.33 -21.73
CA ARG A 16 -0.50 -14.73 -22.68
C ARG A 16 0.15 -13.44 -22.16
N THR A 17 -0.52 -12.72 -21.26
CA THR A 17 0.05 -11.56 -20.55
C THR A 17 0.88 -12.01 -19.34
N GLU A 18 0.46 -13.10 -18.67
CA GLU A 18 1.17 -13.70 -17.52
C GLU A 18 2.48 -14.41 -17.92
N MET A 19 2.65 -14.84 -19.18
CA MET A 19 3.88 -15.54 -19.62
C MET A 19 5.03 -14.62 -20.05
N ASN A 20 4.80 -13.31 -20.23
CA ASN A 20 5.85 -12.35 -20.61
C ASN A 20 6.41 -11.53 -19.44
N THR A 21 5.95 -11.77 -18.20
CA THR A 21 6.46 -11.10 -16.98
C THR A 21 7.37 -11.99 -16.13
N ALA A 22 7.78 -13.15 -16.66
CA ALA A 22 8.63 -14.11 -15.94
C ALA A 22 10.05 -13.58 -15.58
N HIS A 23 10.43 -12.38 -16.04
CA HIS A 23 11.56 -11.64 -15.48
C HIS A 23 11.06 -10.45 -14.64
N THR A 24 11.24 -10.57 -13.33
CA THR A 24 11.08 -9.52 -12.28
C THR A 24 9.64 -9.05 -11.97
N ASP A 25 8.77 -9.96 -11.56
CA ASP A 25 7.57 -9.61 -10.79
C ASP A 25 7.95 -9.26 -9.32
N ILE A 26 8.63 -8.13 -9.14
CA ILE A 26 8.75 -7.51 -7.81
C ILE A 26 7.37 -6.95 -7.44
N SER A 27 6.76 -7.50 -6.39
CA SER A 27 5.49 -6.98 -5.88
C SER A 27 5.64 -5.50 -5.47
N ASN A 28 4.61 -4.68 -5.73
CA ASN A 28 4.55 -3.29 -5.22
C ASN A 28 4.85 -3.22 -3.71
N SER A 29 4.46 -4.23 -2.93
CA SER A 29 4.80 -4.31 -1.51
C SER A 29 6.30 -4.44 -1.25
N GLN A 30 6.98 -5.30 -2.01
CA GLN A 30 8.43 -5.52 -1.90
C GLN A 30 9.20 -4.26 -2.30
N PHE A 31 8.76 -3.58 -3.35
CA PHE A 31 9.32 -2.30 -3.78
C PHE A 31 9.21 -1.23 -2.68
N ILE A 32 8.01 -1.07 -2.10
CA ILE A 32 7.77 -0.09 -1.03
C ILE A 32 8.60 -0.43 0.21
N ASP A 33 8.70 -1.70 0.59
CA ASP A 33 9.48 -2.12 1.76
C ASP A 33 10.97 -1.84 1.58
N VAL A 34 11.51 -2.10 0.39
CA VAL A 34 12.90 -1.76 0.03
C VAL A 34 13.12 -0.25 0.05
N GLN A 35 12.18 0.53 -0.51
CA GLN A 35 12.25 1.98 -0.46
C GLN A 35 12.29 2.51 0.98
N ARG A 36 11.43 1.99 1.87
CA ARG A 36 11.44 2.37 3.29
C ARG A 36 12.76 1.99 3.97
N ASN A 37 13.28 0.80 3.67
CA ASN A 37 14.54 0.31 4.23
C ASN A 37 15.75 1.13 3.79
N ILE A 38 15.78 1.59 2.54
CA ILE A 38 16.82 2.49 2.01
C ILE A 38 16.70 3.86 2.68
N ASN A 39 15.51 4.46 2.69
CA ASN A 39 15.27 5.77 3.29
C ASN A 39 15.68 5.80 4.78
N ARG A 40 15.35 4.74 5.53
CA ARG A 40 15.74 4.62 6.94
C ARG A 40 17.25 4.59 7.13
N ARG A 41 17.97 3.86 6.29
CA ARG A 41 19.44 3.78 6.33
C ARG A 41 20.08 5.11 5.92
N GLU A 42 19.56 5.79 4.89
CA GLU A 42 20.04 7.11 4.49
C GLU A 42 19.89 8.16 5.61
N GLN A 43 18.76 8.13 6.33
CA GLN A 43 18.53 9.00 7.50
C GLN A 43 19.53 8.70 8.62
N GLU A 44 19.78 7.43 8.89
CA GLU A 44 20.70 7.01 9.95
C GLU A 44 22.16 7.35 9.60
N ILE A 45 22.58 7.15 8.36
CA ILE A 45 23.89 7.62 7.87
C ILE A 45 24.01 9.13 8.08
N SER A 46 23.01 9.90 7.65
CA SER A 46 23.01 11.36 7.81
C SER A 46 23.08 11.78 9.27
N ARG A 47 22.41 11.03 10.17
CA ARG A 47 22.45 11.25 11.62
C ARG A 47 23.84 11.00 12.18
N LEU A 48 24.45 9.85 11.87
CA LEU A 48 25.79 9.48 12.34
C LEU A 48 26.86 10.45 11.82
N MET A 49 26.77 10.87 10.57
CA MET A 49 27.70 11.84 9.99
C MET A 49 27.66 13.18 10.71
N ARG A 50 26.45 13.72 10.94
CA ARG A 50 26.28 14.99 11.69
C ARG A 50 26.71 14.87 13.15
N GLN A 51 26.34 13.78 13.81
CA GLN A 51 26.62 13.58 15.24
C GLN A 51 28.12 13.45 15.53
N HIS A 52 28.86 12.77 14.65
CA HIS A 52 30.29 12.49 14.84
C HIS A 52 31.22 13.37 13.99
N GLY A 53 30.67 14.31 13.21
CA GLY A 53 31.43 15.20 12.34
C GLY A 53 32.22 14.45 11.26
N ILE A 54 31.66 13.37 10.73
CA ILE A 54 32.32 12.53 9.71
C ILE A 54 32.22 13.23 8.36
N PRO A 55 33.35 13.60 7.73
CA PRO A 55 33.38 14.22 6.41
C PRO A 55 32.85 13.28 5.33
N THR A 56 32.21 13.82 4.31
CA THR A 56 31.79 13.06 3.11
C THR A 56 32.99 12.49 2.34
N GLU A 57 34.13 13.17 2.38
CA GLU A 57 35.39 12.79 1.71
C GLU A 57 35.93 11.43 2.17
N TRP A 58 35.55 10.96 3.36
CA TRP A 58 35.97 9.64 3.86
C TRP A 58 35.33 8.47 3.09
N PHE A 59 34.35 8.74 2.24
CA PHE A 59 33.67 7.72 1.45
C PHE A 59 34.10 7.71 -0.02
N ASP A 60 35.11 8.50 -0.37
CA ASP A 60 35.73 8.49 -1.69
C ASP A 60 36.71 7.30 -1.81
N ALA A 61 36.94 6.82 -3.03
CA ALA A 61 37.76 5.63 -3.30
C ALA A 61 39.22 5.75 -2.84
N GLU A 62 39.68 6.96 -2.53
CA GLU A 62 41.05 7.28 -2.11
C GLU A 62 41.25 7.20 -0.59
N PHE A 63 40.18 7.19 0.21
CA PHE A 63 40.28 7.14 1.67
C PHE A 63 40.64 5.74 2.16
N LYS A 64 41.74 5.64 2.93
CA LYS A 64 42.27 4.38 3.48
C LYS A 64 42.04 4.31 4.99
N PRO A 65 40.91 3.73 5.45
CA PRO A 65 40.54 3.71 6.86
C PRO A 65 41.52 2.91 7.74
N GLU A 66 42.24 1.94 7.16
CA GLU A 66 43.23 1.13 7.88
C GLU A 66 44.44 1.96 8.33
N THR A 67 44.73 3.04 7.61
CA THR A 67 45.85 3.95 7.88
C THR A 67 45.44 5.22 8.62
N TYR A 68 44.13 5.42 8.82
CA TYR A 68 43.61 6.64 9.42
C TYR A 68 43.55 6.55 10.95
N ASN A 69 44.10 7.55 11.63
CA ASN A 69 44.05 7.63 13.09
C ASN A 69 42.73 8.27 13.54
N PHE A 70 41.72 7.43 13.83
CA PHE A 70 40.44 7.90 14.36
C PHE A 70 40.61 8.55 15.73
N ARG A 71 40.02 9.74 15.91
CA ARG A 71 40.14 10.52 17.15
C ARG A 71 39.53 9.80 18.37
N THR A 72 38.48 9.02 18.15
CA THR A 72 37.79 8.24 19.19
C THR A 72 37.25 6.94 18.60
N ASP A 73 37.09 5.92 19.44
CA ASP A 73 36.46 4.64 19.05
C ASP A 73 35.02 4.86 18.56
N ALA A 74 34.28 5.81 19.16
CA ALA A 74 32.94 6.16 18.72
C ALA A 74 32.88 6.66 17.26
N VAL A 75 33.89 7.42 16.81
CA VAL A 75 33.97 7.88 15.40
C VAL A 75 34.30 6.70 14.48
N LYS A 76 35.16 5.78 14.91
CA LYS A 76 35.49 4.55 14.17
C LYS A 76 34.28 3.63 14.04
N ASP A 77 33.51 3.45 15.11
CA ASP A 77 32.29 2.65 15.12
C ASP A 77 31.20 3.28 14.24
N ALA A 78 31.04 4.60 14.29
CA ALA A 78 30.14 5.32 13.42
C ALA A 78 30.54 5.18 11.93
N TYR A 79 31.83 5.32 11.60
CA TYR A 79 32.33 5.13 10.23
C TYR A 79 32.06 3.71 9.72
N THR A 80 32.41 2.68 10.49
CA THR A 80 32.17 1.27 10.10
C THR A 80 30.69 0.97 9.92
N THR A 81 29.83 1.54 10.78
CA THR A 81 28.38 1.43 10.65
C THR A 81 27.86 2.07 9.37
N ILE A 82 28.36 3.26 9.01
CA ILE A 82 27.99 3.95 7.77
C ILE A 82 28.40 3.12 6.55
N VAL A 83 29.63 2.63 6.50
CA VAL A 83 30.12 1.78 5.39
C VAL A 83 29.26 0.52 5.24
N ARG A 84 28.88 -0.11 6.36
CA ARG A 84 27.94 -1.25 6.34
C ARG A 84 26.61 -0.87 5.71
N TYR A 85 25.98 0.23 6.15
CA TYR A 85 24.71 0.68 5.59
C TYR A 85 24.79 1.08 4.12
N GLN A 86 25.88 1.70 3.70
CA GLN A 86 26.12 1.99 2.28
C GLN A 86 26.19 0.70 1.46
N ARG A 87 26.88 -0.33 1.95
CA ARG A 87 26.93 -1.64 1.28
C ARG A 87 25.56 -2.31 1.20
N GLU A 88 24.78 -2.29 2.28
CA GLU A 88 23.40 -2.82 2.28
C GLU A 88 22.50 -2.09 1.28
N ILE A 89 22.60 -0.75 1.20
CA ILE A 89 21.89 0.04 0.19
C ILE A 89 22.29 -0.38 -1.22
N CYS A 90 23.59 -0.56 -1.49
CA CYS A 90 24.05 -1.04 -2.80
C CYS A 90 23.48 -2.43 -3.12
N GLN A 91 23.48 -3.37 -2.17
CA GLN A 91 22.88 -4.69 -2.36
C GLN A 91 21.38 -4.62 -2.69
N TYR A 92 20.62 -3.72 -2.05
CA TYR A 92 19.21 -3.49 -2.39
C TYR A 92 19.03 -2.88 -3.78
N ILE A 93 19.94 -2.02 -4.23
CA ILE A 93 19.88 -1.41 -5.56
C ILE A 93 20.23 -2.46 -6.64
N ASP A 94 21.28 -3.24 -6.41
CA ASP A 94 21.77 -4.28 -7.34
C ASP A 94 20.75 -5.41 -7.51
N ALA A 95 20.11 -5.85 -6.41
CA ALA A 95 19.10 -6.91 -6.45
C ALA A 95 17.84 -6.52 -7.24
N PHE A 96 17.57 -5.22 -7.41
CA PHE A 96 16.39 -4.71 -8.08
C PHE A 96 16.70 -4.16 -9.49
N CYS A 97 17.97 -4.14 -9.91
CA CYS A 97 18.42 -3.63 -11.21
C CYS A 97 17.93 -2.21 -11.55
N ILE A 98 17.61 -1.39 -10.54
CA ILE A 98 17.07 -0.04 -10.71
C ILE A 98 18.06 0.95 -10.10
N SER A 99 18.54 1.91 -10.89
CA SER A 99 19.42 2.98 -10.42
C SER A 99 18.77 3.78 -9.28
N ARG A 100 19.57 4.26 -8.31
CA ARG A 100 19.09 5.09 -7.18
C ARG A 100 18.20 6.26 -7.61
N ASN A 101 18.51 6.89 -8.74
CA ASN A 101 17.72 8.01 -9.27
C ASN A 101 16.37 7.53 -9.83
N SER A 102 16.39 6.42 -10.58
CA SER A 102 15.18 5.76 -11.07
C SER A 102 14.29 5.26 -9.92
N LEU A 103 14.89 4.80 -8.83
CA LEU A 103 14.17 4.37 -7.64
C LEU A 103 13.43 5.54 -6.96
N LYS A 104 14.11 6.69 -6.80
CA LYS A 104 13.49 7.91 -6.25
C LYS A 104 12.39 8.47 -7.15
N SER A 105 12.58 8.46 -8.46
CA SER A 105 11.57 8.96 -9.41
C SER A 105 10.34 8.05 -9.47
N VAL A 106 10.53 6.72 -9.51
CA VAL A 106 9.43 5.74 -9.51
C VAL A 106 8.68 5.77 -8.17
N GLY A 107 9.39 5.88 -7.05
CA GLY A 107 8.78 6.05 -5.73
C GLY A 107 7.90 7.30 -5.66
N GLY A 108 8.40 8.45 -6.12
CA GLY A 108 7.62 9.69 -6.15
C GLY A 108 6.40 9.64 -7.07
N GLU A 109 6.51 8.97 -8.23
CA GLU A 109 5.37 8.79 -9.13
C GLU A 109 4.30 7.87 -8.50
N ILE A 110 4.72 6.76 -7.90
CA ILE A 110 3.81 5.84 -7.20
C ILE A 110 3.09 6.56 -6.07
N ASP A 111 3.81 7.30 -5.22
CA ASP A 111 3.21 8.04 -4.11
C ASP A 111 2.17 9.04 -4.59
N THR A 112 2.50 9.79 -5.65
CA THR A 112 1.56 10.76 -6.26
C THR A 112 0.29 10.06 -6.77
N ARG A 113 0.45 8.97 -7.52
CA ARG A 113 -0.68 8.22 -8.09
C ARG A 113 -1.52 7.53 -7.02
N VAL A 114 -0.90 7.07 -5.93
CA VAL A 114 -1.60 6.49 -4.77
C VAL A 114 -2.45 7.56 -4.09
N VAL A 115 -1.91 8.77 -3.88
CA VAL A 115 -2.66 9.90 -3.30
C VAL A 115 -3.82 10.30 -4.21
N GLU A 116 -3.57 10.49 -5.52
CA GLU A 116 -4.63 10.83 -6.49
C GLU A 116 -5.74 9.78 -6.54
N ALA A 117 -5.39 8.49 -6.54
CA ALA A 117 -6.37 7.40 -6.52
C ALA A 117 -7.17 7.38 -5.21
N HIS A 118 -6.52 7.66 -4.08
CA HIS A 118 -7.18 7.77 -2.79
C HIS A 118 -8.18 8.92 -2.77
N ASP A 119 -7.76 10.12 -3.20
CA ASP A 119 -8.60 11.31 -3.21
C ASP A 119 -9.81 11.15 -4.15
N ALA A 120 -9.60 10.58 -5.34
CA ALA A 120 -10.67 10.25 -6.26
C ALA A 120 -11.68 9.27 -5.64
N LYS A 121 -11.19 8.22 -4.96
CA LYS A 121 -12.07 7.27 -4.25
C LYS A 121 -12.85 7.96 -3.14
N MET A 122 -12.20 8.81 -2.34
CA MET A 122 -12.86 9.56 -1.26
C MET A 122 -13.91 10.53 -1.80
N ALA A 123 -13.66 11.18 -2.93
CA ALA A 123 -14.67 12.01 -3.59
C ALA A 123 -15.92 11.21 -3.97
N ILE A 124 -15.75 9.99 -4.51
CA ILE A 124 -16.88 9.09 -4.84
C ILE A 124 -17.62 8.65 -3.57
N VAL A 125 -16.90 8.29 -2.51
CA VAL A 125 -17.49 7.92 -1.21
C VAL A 125 -18.33 9.07 -0.66
N ASN A 126 -17.75 10.28 -0.58
CA ASN A 126 -18.41 11.48 -0.06
C ASN A 126 -19.68 11.82 -0.86
N ALA A 127 -19.65 11.69 -2.18
CA ALA A 127 -20.81 11.90 -3.05
C ALA A 127 -21.96 10.88 -2.81
N HIS A 128 -21.64 9.70 -2.25
CA HIS A 128 -22.60 8.62 -2.02
C HIS A 128 -22.87 8.33 -0.54
N LEU A 129 -22.28 9.08 0.39
CA LEU A 129 -22.47 8.88 1.84
C LEU A 129 -23.95 8.99 2.25
N TRP A 130 -24.71 9.87 1.60
CA TRP A 130 -26.16 9.99 1.81
C TRP A 130 -26.92 8.68 1.58
N LEU A 131 -26.46 7.83 0.65
CA LEU A 131 -27.07 6.53 0.37
C LEU A 131 -26.86 5.58 1.54
N VAL A 132 -25.67 5.57 2.13
CA VAL A 132 -25.34 4.78 3.32
C VAL A 132 -26.26 5.19 4.47
N VAL A 133 -26.33 6.48 4.78
CA VAL A 133 -27.19 7.00 5.86
C VAL A 133 -28.67 6.64 5.61
N ARG A 134 -29.14 6.76 4.36
CA ARG A 134 -30.52 6.39 4.00
C ARG A 134 -30.81 4.91 4.25
N ILE A 135 -29.88 4.02 3.91
CA ILE A 135 -30.02 2.57 4.13
C ILE A 135 -29.93 2.25 5.63
N ALA A 136 -28.92 2.79 6.33
CA ALA A 136 -28.69 2.60 7.76
C ALA A 136 -29.89 2.97 8.63
N LYS A 137 -30.62 4.04 8.27
CA LYS A 137 -31.87 4.45 8.95
C LYS A 137 -32.91 3.33 9.02
N HIS A 138 -32.98 2.44 8.03
CA HIS A 138 -33.90 1.31 8.02
C HIS A 138 -33.49 0.20 9.01
N PHE A 139 -32.20 0.10 9.34
CA PHE A 139 -31.66 -0.92 10.25
C PHE A 139 -31.64 -0.47 11.72
N ARG A 140 -31.71 0.84 11.99
CA ARG A 140 -31.68 1.40 13.35
C ARG A 140 -32.67 0.73 14.33
N LYS A 141 -33.88 0.40 13.88
CA LYS A 141 -34.90 -0.24 14.73
C LYS A 141 -34.66 -1.72 15.01
N LYS A 142 -33.86 -2.40 14.19
CA LYS A 142 -33.56 -3.84 14.29
C LYS A 142 -32.23 -4.12 14.98
N ALA A 143 -31.39 -3.10 15.13
CA ALA A 143 -30.02 -3.21 15.61
C ALA A 143 -29.94 -3.03 17.13
N HIS A 144 -30.65 -3.90 17.86
CA HIS A 144 -30.66 -3.88 19.33
C HIS A 144 -29.23 -3.99 19.87
N GLY A 145 -28.79 -2.96 20.60
CA GLY A 145 -27.45 -2.92 21.21
C GLY A 145 -26.31 -2.47 20.29
N VAL A 146 -26.57 -2.17 19.01
CA VAL A 146 -25.54 -1.70 18.05
C VAL A 146 -25.69 -0.19 17.84
N GLU A 147 -24.60 0.55 17.98
CA GLU A 147 -24.63 2.00 17.82
C GLU A 147 -24.95 2.39 16.38
N PHE A 148 -25.76 3.45 16.19
CA PHE A 148 -26.11 3.91 14.85
C PHE A 148 -24.89 4.37 14.04
N LEU A 149 -23.88 4.94 14.72
CA LEU A 149 -22.62 5.32 14.08
C LEU A 149 -21.86 4.09 13.57
N ASP A 150 -21.87 2.96 14.30
CA ASP A 150 -21.24 1.71 13.85
C ASP A 150 -21.91 1.15 12.60
N ILE A 151 -23.25 1.20 12.54
CA ILE A 151 -24.01 0.81 11.34
C ILE A 151 -23.58 1.65 10.12
N ILE A 152 -23.41 2.95 10.31
CA ILE A 152 -22.97 3.85 9.23
C ILE A 152 -21.53 3.55 8.84
N GLN A 153 -20.63 3.33 9.80
CA GLN A 153 -19.22 3.01 9.54
C GLN A 153 -19.11 1.72 8.72
N GLU A 154 -19.80 0.66 9.13
CA GLU A 154 -19.80 -0.63 8.44
C GLU A 154 -20.43 -0.55 7.03
N GLY A 155 -21.51 0.23 6.90
CA GLY A 155 -22.09 0.56 5.60
C GLY A 155 -21.13 1.35 4.71
N THR A 156 -20.31 2.23 5.27
CA THR A 156 -19.30 3.03 4.55
C THR A 156 -18.14 2.16 4.09
N ILE A 157 -17.65 1.25 4.94
CA ILE A 157 -16.63 0.26 4.57
C ILE A 157 -17.14 -0.63 3.44
N ALA A 158 -18.40 -1.07 3.49
CA ALA A 158 -18.99 -1.87 2.43
C ALA A 158 -19.19 -1.08 1.13
N LEU A 159 -19.53 0.21 1.21
CA LEU A 159 -19.54 1.10 0.05
C LEU A 159 -18.15 1.22 -0.57
N MET A 160 -17.09 1.37 0.23
CA MET A 160 -15.71 1.41 -0.28
C MET A 160 -15.34 0.14 -1.05
N LYS A 161 -15.73 -1.04 -0.51
CA LYS A 161 -15.55 -2.33 -1.21
C LYS A 161 -16.34 -2.40 -2.51
N ALA A 162 -17.55 -1.85 -2.53
CA ALA A 162 -18.35 -1.75 -3.75
C ALA A 162 -17.65 -0.87 -4.80
N ILE A 163 -17.05 0.25 -4.40
CA ILE A 163 -16.31 1.13 -5.32
C ILE A 163 -15.11 0.38 -5.91
N ASP A 164 -14.36 -0.38 -5.09
CA ASP A 164 -13.19 -1.13 -5.55
C ASP A 164 -13.52 -2.23 -6.57
N ASN A 165 -14.72 -2.78 -6.52
CA ASN A 165 -15.14 -3.91 -7.37
C ASN A 165 -16.14 -3.51 -8.48
N PHE A 166 -16.51 -2.23 -8.56
CA PHE A 166 -17.50 -1.79 -9.53
C PHE A 166 -16.87 -1.60 -10.92
N ASP A 167 -17.38 -2.33 -11.90
CA ASP A 167 -17.05 -2.13 -13.30
C ASP A 167 -18.13 -1.27 -13.99
N TYR A 168 -17.75 -0.04 -14.38
CA TYR A 168 -18.64 0.87 -15.09
C TYR A 168 -18.99 0.38 -16.51
N LYS A 169 -18.18 -0.52 -17.10
CA LYS A 169 -18.41 -1.07 -18.46
C LYS A 169 -19.51 -2.13 -18.48
N SER A 170 -19.83 -2.72 -17.32
CA SER A 170 -20.87 -3.74 -17.18
C SER A 170 -22.31 -3.20 -17.38
N GLY A 171 -22.51 -1.88 -17.52
CA GLY A 171 -23.80 -1.27 -17.88
C GLY A 171 -24.81 -1.12 -16.73
N TYR A 172 -24.48 -1.58 -15.52
CA TYR A 172 -25.31 -1.40 -14.34
C TYR A 172 -25.05 -0.06 -13.65
N LYS A 173 -26.10 0.58 -13.12
CA LYS A 173 -25.96 1.83 -12.35
C LYS A 173 -25.28 1.55 -11.01
N PHE A 174 -24.27 2.35 -10.67
CA PHE A 174 -23.50 2.21 -9.42
C PHE A 174 -24.37 2.15 -8.16
N LYS A 175 -25.37 3.04 -8.03
CA LYS A 175 -26.27 3.07 -6.85
C LYS A 175 -26.97 1.73 -6.60
N THR A 176 -27.32 0.99 -7.66
CA THR A 176 -27.96 -0.33 -7.56
C THR A 176 -27.00 -1.34 -6.98
N TYR A 177 -25.77 -1.40 -7.51
CA TYR A 177 -24.71 -2.27 -7.04
C TYR A 177 -24.33 -1.98 -5.58
N ALA A 178 -24.06 -0.70 -5.27
CA ALA A 178 -23.67 -0.26 -3.93
C ALA A 178 -24.73 -0.57 -2.87
N THR A 179 -26.02 -0.52 -3.23
CA THR A 179 -27.11 -0.81 -2.29
C THR A 179 -27.04 -2.23 -1.73
N TRP A 180 -26.64 -3.22 -2.54
CA TRP A 180 -26.48 -4.60 -2.08
C TRP A 180 -25.32 -4.73 -1.08
N TRP A 181 -24.15 -4.19 -1.45
CA TRP A 181 -22.97 -4.20 -0.59
C TRP A 181 -23.20 -3.50 0.74
N ILE A 182 -23.81 -2.30 0.74
CA ILE A 182 -24.10 -1.54 1.97
C ILE A 182 -25.01 -2.37 2.90
N ARG A 183 -26.07 -2.98 2.36
CA ARG A 183 -26.97 -3.82 3.16
C ARG A 183 -26.25 -5.02 3.75
N GLN A 184 -25.44 -5.71 2.94
CA GLN A 184 -24.70 -6.88 3.39
C GLN A 184 -23.70 -6.54 4.50
N GLY A 185 -22.96 -5.43 4.35
CA GLY A 185 -22.01 -4.96 5.37
C GLY A 185 -22.70 -4.69 6.71
N ILE A 186 -23.80 -3.94 6.68
CA ILE A 186 -24.59 -3.63 7.87
C ILE A 186 -25.10 -4.91 8.56
N VAL A 187 -25.71 -5.83 7.80
CA VAL A 187 -26.25 -7.08 8.36
C VAL A 187 -25.13 -7.92 8.98
N ARG A 188 -24.00 -8.06 8.29
CA ARG A 188 -22.84 -8.80 8.81
C ARG A 188 -22.34 -8.21 10.13
N ALA A 189 -22.21 -6.89 10.21
CA ALA A 189 -21.77 -6.21 11.42
C ALA A 189 -22.74 -6.42 12.60
N MET A 190 -24.05 -6.29 12.34
CA MET A 190 -25.07 -6.54 13.36
C MET A 190 -25.01 -7.98 13.90
N THR A 191 -24.84 -8.97 13.02
CA THR A 191 -24.70 -10.37 13.46
C THR A 191 -23.43 -10.60 14.25
N LYS A 192 -22.30 -10.00 13.84
CA LYS A 192 -21.02 -10.10 14.56
C LYS A 192 -21.13 -9.53 15.98
N GLN A 193 -21.75 -8.37 16.13
CA GLN A 193 -21.91 -7.73 17.44
C GLN A 193 -22.93 -8.45 18.34
N ALA A 194 -23.96 -9.06 17.75
CA ALA A 194 -24.93 -9.87 18.50
C ALA A 194 -24.34 -11.20 19.02
N ASN A 195 -23.32 -11.75 18.35
CA ASN A 195 -22.69 -13.02 18.70
C ASN A 195 -21.14 -12.88 18.77
N PRO A 196 -20.57 -12.31 19.85
CA PRO A 196 -19.13 -12.06 19.96
C PRO A 196 -18.27 -13.34 19.96
N SER A 197 -18.85 -14.52 20.24
CA SER A 197 -18.15 -15.80 20.36
C SER A 197 -17.70 -16.46 19.05
N ASN A 198 -18.03 -15.89 17.87
CA ASN A 198 -17.77 -16.51 16.55
C ASN A 198 -16.84 -15.67 15.65
N SER A 199 -15.95 -14.84 16.22
CA SER A 199 -15.14 -13.89 15.43
C SER A 199 -13.63 -14.09 15.43
N GLU A 200 -13.13 -15.22 15.92
CA GLU A 200 -11.70 -15.59 15.96
C GLU A 200 -11.35 -16.93 15.27
N GLU A 201 -12.12 -17.36 14.27
CA GLU A 201 -11.73 -18.42 13.32
C GLU A 201 -11.65 -17.87 11.88
#